data_AF-A0A958VY30-F1
#
_entry.id   AF-A0A958VY30-F1
#
_cell.length_a   1.000
_cell.length_b   1.000
_cell.length_c   1.000
_cell.angle_alpha   90.00
_cell.angle_beta   90.00
_cell.angle_gamma   90.00
#
_symmetry.space_group_name_H-M   'P 1'
#
loop_
_entity.id
_entity.type
_entity.pdbx_description
1 polymer ?
#
loop_
_entity_poly.entity_id
_entity_poly.type
_entity_poly.pdbx_seq_one_letter_code
_entity_poly.pdbx_strand_id
1 'polypeptide(L)'
;MWRYFLVASIGSTITVGSYGQIKKQFSVEDRAQVETVELKLSTKTGNCYIRPSQNSDLLNVYSNQDIEDYGHAFSNEIINKTCFVSLSLEQDGKRGVGQKISYQVFGGDDRPTDKFWKVYLSEAKPYALALDYGLGNANIDLSGLSIKQLKIKTGSADVNVFYSSGIENQMEMDTFFVKVDMGSLQVRQLNLAKSRVVMADVGFGNILLDFSDRPSNSNHVKGSVGAGNLVILLPGPETPVKVKINNSWLCSLDLCKSLKRVGENTFANTAFANSDANALTFDLDVSLGKIVFKDKSE
;
A
#
# COMPACT_ATOMS: atom_id res chain seq x y z
N MET A 1 21.04 -71.16 -28.40
CA MET A 1 19.77 -71.12 -27.62
C MET A 1 19.99 -70.28 -26.39
N TRP A 2 19.60 -69.01 -26.41
CA TRP A 2 19.68 -68.12 -25.25
C TRP A 2 18.39 -67.31 -25.23
N ARG A 3 17.56 -67.46 -24.19
CA ARG A 3 16.45 -66.53 -23.95
C ARG A 3 16.43 -66.15 -22.47
N TYR A 4 16.55 -64.85 -22.28
CA TYR A 4 16.64 -64.12 -21.04
C TYR A 4 15.32 -64.15 -20.26
N PHE A 5 15.45 -64.06 -18.94
CA PHE A 5 14.39 -63.77 -17.99
C PHE A 5 13.77 -62.39 -18.26
N LEU A 6 12.43 -62.31 -18.25
CA LEU A 6 11.67 -61.07 -18.13
C LEU A 6 10.98 -61.06 -16.77
N VAL A 7 11.48 -60.25 -15.86
CA VAL A 7 10.77 -59.88 -14.62
C VAL A 7 9.95 -58.64 -14.95
N ALA A 8 8.63 -58.78 -14.87
CA ALA A 8 7.70 -57.66 -15.00
C ALA A 8 7.62 -56.89 -13.68
N SER A 9 8.18 -55.68 -13.63
CA SER A 9 7.91 -54.73 -12.54
C SER A 9 6.74 -53.83 -12.96
N ILE A 10 5.61 -53.99 -12.28
CA ILE A 10 4.47 -53.06 -12.37
C ILE A 10 4.88 -51.77 -11.64
N GLY A 11 5.24 -50.74 -12.40
CA GLY A 11 5.49 -49.41 -11.87
C GLY A 11 4.16 -48.71 -11.59
N SER A 12 3.75 -48.66 -10.33
CA SER A 12 2.67 -47.79 -9.88
C SER A 12 3.10 -46.34 -10.04
N THR A 13 2.61 -45.65 -11.07
CA THR A 13 2.77 -44.20 -11.19
C THR A 13 1.92 -43.53 -10.11
N ILE A 14 2.59 -43.11 -9.03
CA ILE A 14 2.00 -42.19 -8.07
C ILE A 14 1.87 -40.84 -8.80
N THR A 15 0.66 -40.50 -9.24
CA THR A 15 0.34 -39.15 -9.68
C THR A 15 0.30 -38.27 -8.45
N VAL A 16 1.44 -37.65 -8.12
CA VAL A 16 1.48 -36.53 -7.18
C VAL A 16 0.70 -35.40 -7.83
N GLY A 17 -0.51 -35.14 -7.33
CA GLY A 17 -1.32 -34.01 -7.76
C GLY A 17 -0.51 -32.72 -7.62
N SER A 18 -0.34 -32.00 -8.72
CA SER A 18 0.30 -30.69 -8.73
C SER A 18 -0.56 -29.71 -7.93
N TYR A 19 -0.08 -29.33 -6.74
CA TYR A 19 -0.70 -28.28 -5.94
C TYR A 19 -0.43 -26.91 -6.59
N GLY A 20 -1.48 -26.27 -7.09
CA GLY A 20 -1.61 -24.82 -7.27
C GLY A 20 -0.56 -24.11 -8.14
N GLN A 21 -0.59 -24.32 -9.46
CA GLN A 21 0.25 -23.55 -10.38
C GLN A 21 -0.17 -22.07 -10.39
N ILE A 22 0.79 -21.16 -10.22
CA ILE A 22 0.59 -19.72 -10.41
C ILE A 22 0.44 -19.43 -11.90
N LYS A 23 -0.66 -18.84 -12.31
CA LYS A 23 -1.00 -18.53 -13.72
C LYS A 23 -1.03 -17.03 -13.97
N LYS A 24 -0.55 -16.58 -15.12
CA LYS A 24 -0.72 -15.20 -15.61
C LYS A 24 -2.19 -15.02 -16.00
N GLN A 25 -2.88 -14.07 -15.40
CA GLN A 25 -4.31 -13.80 -15.57
C GLN A 25 -4.54 -12.61 -16.50
N PHE A 26 -3.79 -11.52 -16.26
CA PHE A 26 -3.92 -10.28 -17.03
C PHE A 26 -2.53 -9.75 -17.39
N SER A 27 -2.46 -9.07 -18.53
CA SER A 27 -1.25 -8.40 -19.00
C SER A 27 -1.60 -7.14 -19.77
N VAL A 28 -0.76 -6.12 -19.65
CA VAL A 28 -0.75 -4.94 -20.51
C VAL A 28 0.67 -4.77 -21.02
N GLU A 29 0.87 -4.96 -22.31
CA GLU A 29 2.16 -4.77 -22.98
C GLU A 29 2.48 -3.28 -23.11
N ASP A 30 3.77 -2.92 -23.09
CA ASP A 30 4.20 -1.57 -23.44
C ASP A 30 4.06 -1.32 -24.93
N ARG A 31 3.71 -0.08 -25.30
CA ARG A 31 3.64 0.38 -26.69
C ARG A 31 4.42 1.68 -26.80
N ALA A 32 5.15 1.86 -27.91
CA ALA A 32 6.02 3.02 -28.11
C ALA A 32 5.33 4.38 -27.90
N GLN A 33 4.03 4.47 -28.18
CA GLN A 33 3.22 5.68 -28.00
C GLN A 33 2.83 5.97 -26.53
N VAL A 34 3.07 5.06 -25.60
CA VAL A 34 2.72 5.22 -24.18
C VAL A 34 3.86 5.92 -23.45
N GLU A 35 3.55 7.04 -22.82
CA GLU A 35 4.47 7.82 -21.99
C GLU A 35 4.16 7.69 -20.50
N THR A 36 2.91 7.41 -20.12
CA THR A 36 2.49 7.27 -18.72
C THR A 36 1.35 6.25 -18.58
N VAL A 37 1.19 5.69 -17.38
CA VAL A 37 0.15 4.71 -17.05
C VAL A 37 -0.74 5.24 -15.94
N GLU A 38 -2.04 5.14 -16.09
CA GLU A 38 -3.01 5.34 -15.00
C GLU A 38 -3.65 4.00 -14.66
N LEU A 39 -3.27 3.44 -13.51
CA LEU A 39 -3.77 2.14 -13.05
C LEU A 39 -4.77 2.31 -11.92
N LYS A 40 -6.00 1.89 -12.16
CA LYS A 40 -7.03 1.67 -11.15
C LYS A 40 -7.14 0.19 -10.84
N LEU A 41 -6.81 -0.20 -9.60
CA LEU A 41 -6.95 -1.56 -9.10
C LEU A 41 -7.94 -1.57 -7.94
N SER A 42 -8.97 -2.39 -8.02
CA SER A 42 -9.89 -2.65 -6.91
C SER A 42 -9.91 -4.12 -6.56
N THR A 43 -9.78 -4.45 -5.27
CA THR A 43 -9.98 -5.81 -4.77
C THR A 43 -11.00 -5.80 -3.65
N LYS A 44 -12.18 -6.42 -3.86
CA LYS A 44 -13.21 -6.47 -2.81
C LYS A 44 -12.79 -7.35 -1.64
N THR A 45 -12.25 -8.53 -1.92
CA THR A 45 -11.69 -9.43 -0.90
C THR A 45 -10.43 -10.14 -1.42
N GLY A 46 -9.49 -10.45 -0.53
CA GLY A 46 -8.36 -11.35 -0.81
C GLY A 46 -7.00 -10.78 -0.42
N ASN A 47 -5.94 -11.51 -0.76
CA ASN A 47 -4.56 -11.09 -0.55
C ASN A 47 -3.98 -10.51 -1.84
N CYS A 48 -3.47 -9.28 -1.80
CA CYS A 48 -2.88 -8.61 -2.95
C CYS A 48 -1.41 -8.25 -2.68
N TYR A 49 -0.55 -8.47 -3.67
CA TYR A 49 0.85 -8.12 -3.63
C TYR A 49 1.16 -7.27 -4.86
N ILE A 50 1.60 -6.04 -4.68
CA ILE A 50 2.13 -5.20 -5.77
C ILE A 50 3.65 -5.16 -5.64
N ARG A 51 4.35 -5.38 -6.75
CA ARG A 51 5.82 -5.33 -6.80
C ARG A 51 6.33 -4.69 -8.09
N PRO A 52 7.51 -4.08 -8.07
CA PRO A 52 8.23 -3.75 -9.30
C PRO A 52 8.60 -5.02 -10.08
N SER A 53 8.83 -4.83 -11.37
CA SER A 53 9.23 -5.88 -12.30
C SER A 53 10.16 -5.33 -13.36
N GLN A 54 11.16 -6.14 -13.68
CA GLN A 54 12.09 -5.90 -14.78
C GLN A 54 11.52 -6.35 -16.14
N ASN A 55 10.26 -6.81 -16.18
CA ASN A 55 9.57 -7.12 -17.43
C ASN A 55 9.24 -5.82 -18.19
N SER A 56 9.26 -5.90 -19.52
CA SER A 56 8.85 -4.82 -20.43
C SER A 56 7.35 -4.54 -20.39
N ASP A 57 6.51 -5.53 -20.03
CA ASP A 57 5.07 -5.32 -19.91
C ASP A 57 4.74 -4.31 -18.80
N LEU A 58 3.86 -3.35 -19.08
CA LEU A 58 3.42 -2.31 -18.14
C LEU A 58 2.72 -2.87 -16.90
N LEU A 59 1.98 -3.97 -17.07
CA LEU A 59 1.25 -4.64 -16.00
C LEU A 59 1.25 -6.15 -16.26
N ASN A 60 1.55 -6.93 -15.22
CA ASN A 60 1.25 -8.35 -15.19
C ASN A 60 0.56 -8.73 -13.90
N VAL A 61 -0.49 -9.54 -14.01
CA VAL A 61 -1.22 -10.02 -12.84
C VAL A 61 -1.22 -11.54 -12.87
N TYR A 62 -0.81 -12.14 -11.75
CA TYR A 62 -0.76 -13.57 -11.56
C TYR A 62 -1.63 -13.98 -10.37
N SER A 63 -2.18 -15.18 -10.44
CA SER A 63 -3.00 -15.77 -9.37
C SER A 63 -2.79 -17.27 -9.32
N ASN A 64 -2.99 -17.85 -8.13
CA ASN A 64 -3.10 -19.30 -7.95
C ASN A 64 -4.54 -19.81 -8.08
N GLN A 65 -5.45 -18.97 -8.58
CA GLN A 65 -6.85 -19.27 -8.85
C GLN A 65 -7.08 -19.40 -10.36
N ASP A 66 -8.09 -20.17 -10.74
CA ASP A 66 -8.56 -20.20 -12.13
C ASP A 66 -9.46 -18.98 -12.40
N ILE A 67 -9.43 -18.45 -13.63
CA ILE A 67 -10.14 -17.23 -14.01
C ILE A 67 -11.67 -17.33 -13.83
N GLU A 68 -12.19 -18.56 -13.81
CA GLU A 68 -13.60 -18.90 -13.60
C GLU A 68 -14.00 -18.89 -12.11
N ASP A 69 -13.03 -18.88 -11.17
CA ASP A 69 -13.26 -18.98 -9.72
C ASP A 69 -13.50 -17.62 -9.03
N TYR A 70 -13.51 -16.53 -9.80
CA TYR A 70 -13.61 -15.18 -9.27
C TYR A 70 -14.21 -14.19 -10.27
N GLY A 71 -15.00 -13.25 -9.74
CA GLY A 71 -15.48 -12.12 -10.52
C GLY A 71 -14.35 -11.18 -10.88
N HIS A 72 -14.30 -10.72 -12.13
CA HIS A 72 -13.35 -9.73 -12.56
C HIS A 72 -13.92 -8.80 -13.63
N ALA A 73 -13.40 -7.59 -13.67
CA ALA A 73 -13.62 -6.66 -14.78
C ALA A 73 -12.28 -6.03 -15.14
N PHE A 74 -11.88 -6.17 -16.39
CA PHE A 74 -10.60 -5.67 -16.89
C PHE A 74 -10.80 -4.87 -18.18
N SER A 75 -10.20 -3.70 -18.24
CA SER A 75 -10.11 -2.90 -19.46
C SER A 75 -8.79 -2.15 -19.50
N ASN A 76 -8.31 -1.90 -20.71
CA ASN A 76 -7.25 -0.95 -20.95
C ASN A 76 -7.51 -0.17 -22.24
N GLU A 77 -7.11 1.09 -22.26
CA GLU A 77 -7.21 1.96 -23.43
C GLU A 77 -6.05 2.96 -23.46
N ILE A 78 -5.69 3.43 -24.65
CA ILE A 78 -4.64 4.44 -24.82
C ILE A 78 -5.27 5.71 -25.37
N ILE A 79 -5.19 6.79 -24.60
CA ILE A 79 -5.70 8.12 -24.99
C ILE A 79 -4.58 9.12 -24.71
N ASN A 80 -4.23 9.93 -25.71
CA ASN A 80 -3.21 10.99 -25.57
C ASN A 80 -1.89 10.52 -24.94
N LYS A 81 -1.37 9.36 -25.37
CA LYS A 81 -0.14 8.72 -24.85
C LYS A 81 -0.21 8.22 -23.40
N THR A 82 -1.37 8.29 -22.76
CA THR A 82 -1.62 7.67 -21.46
C THR A 82 -2.29 6.31 -21.66
N CYS A 83 -1.75 5.26 -21.05
CA CYS A 83 -2.43 3.97 -20.95
C CYS A 83 -3.28 3.94 -19.68
N PHE A 84 -4.59 3.97 -19.83
CA PHE A 84 -5.55 3.82 -18.75
C PHE A 84 -5.83 2.33 -18.57
N VAL A 85 -5.67 1.83 -17.34
CA VAL A 85 -5.90 0.43 -16.99
C VAL A 85 -6.84 0.37 -15.81
N SER A 86 -7.94 -0.35 -15.95
CA SER A 86 -8.88 -0.61 -14.86
C SER A 86 -9.00 -2.10 -14.63
N LEU A 87 -8.74 -2.54 -13.41
CA LEU A 87 -8.86 -3.93 -12.98
C LEU A 87 -9.63 -4.01 -11.66
N SER A 88 -10.77 -4.70 -11.68
CA SER A 88 -11.53 -5.05 -10.48
C SER A 88 -11.48 -6.56 -10.29
N LEU A 89 -11.14 -7.00 -9.07
CA LEU A 89 -11.01 -8.41 -8.68
C LEU A 89 -11.93 -8.69 -7.48
N GLU A 90 -12.74 -9.73 -7.62
CA GLU A 90 -13.75 -10.14 -6.64
C GLU A 90 -13.63 -11.63 -6.38
N GLN A 91 -12.95 -11.98 -5.30
CA GLN A 91 -12.86 -13.38 -4.89
C GLN A 91 -14.22 -13.87 -4.39
N ASP A 92 -14.78 -14.88 -5.06
CA ASP A 92 -15.99 -15.55 -4.59
C ASP A 92 -15.66 -16.38 -3.35
N GLY A 93 -16.36 -16.07 -2.26
CA GLY A 93 -16.31 -16.82 -1.01
C GLY A 93 -17.66 -17.47 -0.73
N LYS A 94 -17.65 -18.60 -0.03
CA LYS A 94 -18.89 -19.23 0.49
C LYS A 94 -19.67 -18.31 1.45
N ARG A 95 -19.06 -17.23 1.94
CA ARG A 95 -19.62 -16.23 2.86
C ARG A 95 -19.53 -14.84 2.23
N GLY A 96 -20.63 -14.10 2.28
CA GLY A 96 -20.71 -12.72 1.79
C GLY A 96 -19.87 -11.74 2.62
N VAL A 97 -19.62 -10.55 2.06
CA VAL A 97 -18.77 -9.50 2.65
C VAL A 97 -19.19 -9.15 4.09
N GLY A 98 -20.50 -8.96 4.34
CA GLY A 98 -21.00 -8.59 5.67
C GLY A 98 -20.69 -9.64 6.75
N GLN A 99 -20.76 -10.93 6.41
CA GLN A 99 -20.39 -11.99 7.34
C GLN A 99 -18.90 -11.94 7.66
N LYS A 100 -18.03 -11.71 6.67
CA LYS A 100 -16.57 -11.59 6.89
C LYS A 100 -16.22 -10.40 7.79
N ILE A 101 -16.86 -9.24 7.57
CA ILE A 101 -16.67 -8.06 8.44
C ILE A 101 -17.09 -8.38 9.88
N SER A 102 -18.26 -9.01 10.08
CA SER A 102 -18.70 -9.38 11.44
C SER A 102 -17.70 -10.30 12.14
N TYR A 103 -17.10 -11.26 11.44
CA TYR A 103 -16.11 -12.14 12.03
C TYR A 103 -14.80 -11.41 12.38
N GLN A 104 -14.33 -10.49 11.53
CA GLN A 104 -13.14 -9.69 11.84
C GLN A 104 -13.36 -8.78 13.05
N VAL A 105 -14.55 -8.19 13.19
CA VAL A 105 -14.87 -7.29 14.31
C VAL A 105 -15.14 -8.07 15.61
N PHE A 106 -15.76 -9.25 15.53
CA PHE A 106 -16.18 -10.04 16.69
C PHE A 106 -15.32 -11.28 16.97
N GLY A 107 -14.15 -11.42 16.33
CA GLY A 107 -13.10 -12.37 16.72
C GLY A 107 -13.31 -13.83 16.30
N GLY A 108 -13.82 -14.09 15.10
CA GLY A 108 -13.87 -15.46 14.56
C GLY A 108 -12.57 -15.90 13.90
N ASP A 109 -12.13 -17.13 14.19
CA ASP A 109 -11.01 -17.79 13.49
C ASP A 109 -11.40 -18.11 12.03
N ASP A 110 -11.06 -17.22 11.10
CA ASP A 110 -11.01 -17.55 9.67
C ASP A 110 -9.55 -17.79 9.29
N ARG A 111 -9.25 -18.98 8.74
CA ARG A 111 -7.91 -19.26 8.24
C ARG A 111 -7.63 -18.32 7.06
N PRO A 112 -6.44 -17.69 6.97
CA PRO A 112 -6.08 -16.89 5.81
C PRO A 112 -6.29 -17.72 4.54
N THR A 113 -7.01 -17.17 3.56
CA THR A 113 -7.20 -17.89 2.30
C THR A 113 -5.85 -17.96 1.58
N ASP A 114 -5.43 -19.13 1.12
CA ASP A 114 -4.21 -19.28 0.31
C ASP A 114 -4.29 -18.57 -1.06
N LYS A 115 -5.47 -18.05 -1.41
CA LYS A 115 -5.76 -17.31 -2.64
C LYS A 115 -5.11 -15.93 -2.62
N PHE A 116 -4.42 -15.57 -3.71
CA PHE A 116 -3.75 -14.27 -3.82
C PHE A 116 -3.72 -13.71 -5.25
N TRP A 117 -3.46 -12.42 -5.32
CA TRP A 117 -3.14 -11.66 -6.53
C TRP A 117 -1.71 -11.12 -6.44
N LYS A 118 -0.87 -11.44 -7.41
CA LYS A 118 0.46 -10.83 -7.56
C LYS A 118 0.45 -9.91 -8.78
N VAL A 119 0.55 -8.62 -8.53
CA VAL A 119 0.57 -7.54 -9.50
C VAL A 119 2.01 -7.06 -9.64
N TYR A 120 2.48 -7.03 -10.87
CA TYR A 120 3.83 -6.62 -11.23
C TYR A 120 3.75 -5.41 -12.16
N LEU A 121 4.44 -4.34 -11.78
CA LEU A 121 4.50 -3.08 -12.51
C LEU A 121 5.90 -2.90 -13.09
N SER A 122 6.01 -2.46 -14.34
CA SER A 122 7.29 -2.16 -14.94
C SER A 122 7.94 -0.93 -14.28
N GLU A 123 9.27 -0.89 -14.25
CA GLU A 123 10.02 0.32 -13.86
C GLU A 123 10.19 1.32 -15.03
N ALA A 124 9.78 0.93 -16.24
CA ALA A 124 10.09 1.66 -17.48
C ALA A 124 9.26 2.93 -17.72
N LYS A 125 8.09 3.07 -17.08
CA LYS A 125 7.16 4.18 -17.31
C LYS A 125 6.69 4.82 -15.99
N PRO A 126 6.35 6.12 -15.99
CA PRO A 126 5.62 6.74 -14.89
C PRO A 126 4.21 6.17 -14.68
N TYR A 127 3.78 6.07 -13.43
CA TYR A 127 2.45 5.62 -13.01
C TYR A 127 1.72 6.66 -12.16
N ALA A 128 0.42 6.77 -12.37
CA ALA A 128 -0.55 7.20 -11.34
C ALA A 128 -1.35 5.98 -10.89
N LEU A 129 -1.35 5.71 -9.58
CA LEU A 129 -1.95 4.51 -8.99
C LEU A 129 -3.17 4.88 -8.15
N ALA A 130 -4.31 4.25 -8.43
CA ALA A 130 -5.52 4.31 -7.62
C ALA A 130 -5.90 2.89 -7.16
N LEU A 131 -5.65 2.60 -5.89
CA LEU A 131 -5.76 1.28 -5.29
C LEU A 131 -6.89 1.27 -4.24
N ASP A 132 -7.85 0.36 -4.38
CA ASP A 132 -9.02 0.26 -3.50
C ASP A 132 -9.14 -1.16 -2.94
N TYR A 133 -9.00 -1.30 -1.63
CA TYR A 133 -8.99 -2.58 -0.91
C TYR A 133 -10.19 -2.68 0.03
N GLY A 134 -11.08 -3.64 -0.22
CA GLY A 134 -12.23 -3.90 0.65
C GLY A 134 -11.85 -4.62 1.94
N LEU A 135 -11.66 -5.93 1.86
CA LEU A 135 -11.22 -6.81 2.95
C LEU A 135 -10.00 -7.64 2.55
N GLY A 136 -9.19 -8.02 3.53
CA GLY A 136 -8.04 -8.92 3.35
C GLY A 136 -6.73 -8.19 3.61
N ASN A 137 -5.70 -8.51 2.84
CA ASN A 137 -4.35 -7.97 3.04
C ASN A 137 -3.79 -7.42 1.72
N ALA A 138 -3.08 -6.30 1.78
CA ALA A 138 -2.29 -5.80 0.66
C ALA A 138 -0.86 -5.52 1.08
N ASN A 139 0.11 -5.95 0.27
CA ASN A 139 1.53 -5.65 0.45
C ASN A 139 2.05 -5.00 -0.82
N ILE A 140 2.44 -3.73 -0.72
CA ILE A 140 2.72 -2.85 -1.84
C ILE A 140 4.18 -2.42 -1.74
N ASP A 141 5.01 -3.01 -2.58
CA ASP A 141 6.39 -2.62 -2.74
C ASP A 141 6.50 -1.62 -3.91
N LEU A 142 6.93 -0.40 -3.59
CA LEU A 142 7.07 0.68 -4.56
C LEU A 142 8.53 0.92 -4.99
N SER A 143 9.45 0.04 -4.57
CA SER A 143 10.87 0.20 -4.85
C SER A 143 11.18 0.40 -6.34
N GLY A 144 11.95 1.43 -6.67
CA GLY A 144 12.43 1.67 -8.03
C GLY A 144 11.35 2.04 -9.06
N LEU A 145 10.07 2.09 -8.68
CA LEU A 145 9.01 2.54 -9.58
C LEU A 145 9.08 4.05 -9.79
N SER A 146 8.55 4.51 -10.92
CA SER A 146 8.31 5.92 -11.20
C SER A 146 6.86 6.26 -10.88
N ILE A 147 6.53 6.58 -9.63
CA ILE A 147 5.16 6.90 -9.22
C ILE A 147 4.98 8.42 -9.11
N LYS A 148 4.12 8.99 -9.96
CA LYS A 148 3.79 10.42 -9.94
C LYS A 148 2.70 10.73 -8.90
N GLN A 149 1.72 9.85 -8.77
CA GLN A 149 0.60 10.00 -7.84
C GLN A 149 0.21 8.63 -7.29
N LEU A 150 -0.06 8.55 -5.99
CA LEU A 150 -0.53 7.34 -5.33
C LEU A 150 -1.78 7.66 -4.51
N LYS A 151 -2.82 6.86 -4.70
CA LYS A 151 -4.07 6.93 -3.93
C LYS A 151 -4.43 5.53 -3.46
N ILE A 152 -4.44 5.33 -2.16
CA ILE A 152 -4.85 4.07 -1.53
C ILE A 152 -6.07 4.33 -0.66
N LYS A 153 -7.11 3.52 -0.84
CA LYS A 153 -8.27 3.46 0.04
C LYS A 153 -8.41 2.05 0.56
N THR A 154 -8.64 1.91 1.85
CA THR A 154 -8.99 0.63 2.46
C THR A 154 -10.24 0.76 3.32
N GLY A 155 -11.17 -0.18 3.13
CA GLY A 155 -12.33 -0.37 4.00
C GLY A 155 -11.90 -1.02 5.30
N SER A 156 -11.78 -2.34 5.29
CA SER A 156 -11.40 -3.18 6.44
C SER A 156 -10.16 -4.04 6.17
N ALA A 157 -9.41 -3.76 5.09
CA ALA A 157 -8.20 -4.50 4.77
C ALA A 157 -6.98 -3.94 5.52
N ASP A 158 -6.01 -4.81 5.76
CA ASP A 158 -4.70 -4.47 6.28
C ASP A 158 -3.72 -4.23 5.13
N VAL A 159 -3.26 -2.98 4.99
CA VAL A 159 -2.42 -2.55 3.87
C VAL A 159 -1.04 -2.16 4.37
N ASN A 160 0.01 -2.73 3.77
CA ASN A 160 1.40 -2.39 4.05
C ASN A 160 2.04 -1.83 2.78
N VAL A 161 2.59 -0.62 2.87
CA VAL A 161 3.33 0.05 1.80
C VAL A 161 4.79 0.21 2.24
N PHE A 162 5.74 -0.17 1.39
CA PHE A 162 7.16 -0.19 1.73
C PHE A 162 8.05 -0.13 0.48
N TYR A 163 9.36 -0.01 0.72
CA TYR A 163 10.41 -0.01 -0.31
C TYR A 163 11.43 -1.10 0.04
N SER A 164 11.16 -2.34 -0.37
CA SER A 164 11.91 -3.52 0.08
C SER A 164 13.39 -3.50 -0.30
N SER A 165 13.74 -2.98 -1.48
CA SER A 165 15.14 -2.90 -1.93
C SER A 165 15.84 -1.62 -1.46
N GLY A 166 15.12 -0.71 -0.81
CA GLY A 166 15.61 0.61 -0.41
C GLY A 166 15.81 1.59 -1.58
N ILE A 167 15.44 1.20 -2.80
CA ILE A 167 15.51 2.07 -3.98
C ILE A 167 14.32 3.04 -3.95
N GLU A 168 14.60 4.33 -3.87
CA GLU A 168 13.57 5.38 -3.85
C GLU A 168 12.71 5.43 -5.12
N ASN A 169 11.57 6.12 -5.02
CA ASN A 169 10.75 6.49 -6.18
C ASN A 169 11.62 7.23 -7.20
N GLN A 170 11.58 6.84 -8.47
CA GLN A 170 12.51 7.37 -9.49
C GLN A 170 12.14 8.78 -9.98
N MET A 171 11.03 9.34 -9.48
CA MET A 171 10.58 10.69 -9.78
C MET A 171 10.04 11.39 -8.51
N GLU A 172 9.82 12.70 -8.56
CA GLU A 172 9.09 13.39 -7.50
C GLU A 172 7.60 13.01 -7.58
N MET A 173 7.04 12.55 -6.46
CA MET A 173 5.62 12.23 -6.36
C MET A 173 4.86 13.49 -5.94
N ASP A 174 3.83 13.85 -6.70
CA ASP A 174 3.01 15.02 -6.41
C ASP A 174 2.18 14.82 -5.14
N THR A 175 1.47 13.69 -5.04
CA THR A 175 0.59 13.39 -3.91
C THR A 175 0.63 11.90 -3.54
N PHE A 176 0.83 11.64 -2.25
CA PHE A 176 0.67 10.35 -1.61
C PHE A 176 -0.59 10.39 -0.73
N PHE A 177 -1.70 9.86 -1.22
CA PHE A 177 -2.98 9.83 -0.50
C PHE A 177 -3.27 8.44 0.06
N VAL A 178 -3.59 8.38 1.36
CA VAL A 178 -4.07 7.18 2.04
C VAL A 178 -5.34 7.46 2.82
N LYS A 179 -6.29 6.52 2.74
CA LYS A 179 -7.51 6.54 3.55
C LYS A 179 -7.80 5.17 4.13
N VAL A 180 -8.14 5.13 5.41
CA VAL A 180 -8.60 3.95 6.13
C VAL A 180 -9.96 4.23 6.75
N ASP A 181 -10.96 3.38 6.47
CA ASP A 181 -12.25 3.45 7.14
C ASP A 181 -12.23 2.66 8.47
N MET A 182 -11.93 1.36 8.46
CA MET A 182 -11.91 0.50 9.65
C MET A 182 -10.65 -0.36 9.80
N GLY A 183 -9.96 -0.67 8.70
CA GLY A 183 -8.77 -1.55 8.69
C GLY A 183 -7.50 -0.91 9.25
N SER A 184 -6.35 -1.39 8.81
CA SER A 184 -5.06 -0.77 9.12
C SER A 184 -4.27 -0.45 7.86
N LEU A 185 -3.51 0.64 7.88
CA LEU A 185 -2.59 0.99 6.81
C LEU A 185 -1.26 1.44 7.40
N GLN A 186 -0.18 0.74 7.04
CA GLN A 186 1.18 1.07 7.45
C GLN A 186 1.96 1.52 6.22
N VAL A 187 2.52 2.73 6.27
CA VAL A 187 3.48 3.24 5.28
C VAL A 187 4.85 3.31 5.94
N ARG A 188 5.78 2.51 5.43
CA ARG A 188 7.17 2.44 5.89
C ARG A 188 8.10 3.20 4.95
N GLN A 189 9.18 3.75 5.48
CA GLN A 189 10.23 4.42 4.70
C GLN A 189 9.66 5.51 3.78
N LEU A 190 8.79 6.38 4.32
CA LEU A 190 8.04 7.35 3.52
C LEU A 190 8.97 8.40 2.88
N ASN A 191 10.16 8.60 3.44
CA ASN A 191 11.24 9.39 2.83
C ASN A 191 11.62 8.92 1.41
N LEU A 192 11.48 7.62 1.11
CA LEU A 192 11.79 7.04 -0.19
C LEU A 192 10.69 7.29 -1.24
N ALA A 193 9.51 7.77 -0.83
CA ALA A 193 8.43 8.10 -1.76
C ALA A 193 8.64 9.39 -2.54
N LYS A 194 9.56 10.25 -2.09
CA LYS A 194 9.80 11.59 -2.67
C LYS A 194 8.52 12.39 -2.90
N SER A 195 7.59 12.28 -1.96
CA SER A 195 6.29 12.95 -2.08
C SER A 195 6.40 14.41 -1.66
N ARG A 196 5.74 15.30 -2.41
CA ARG A 196 5.60 16.71 -2.05
C ARG A 196 4.53 16.89 -0.99
N VAL A 197 3.39 16.21 -1.17
CA VAL A 197 2.26 16.22 -0.24
C VAL A 197 1.87 14.80 0.14
N VAL A 198 1.70 14.58 1.44
CA VAL A 198 1.13 13.35 2.00
C VAL A 198 -0.23 13.69 2.60
N MET A 199 -1.26 12.93 2.25
CA MET A 199 -2.61 13.10 2.77
C MET A 199 -3.06 11.82 3.45
N ALA A 200 -3.45 11.90 4.72
CA ALA A 200 -3.94 10.77 5.49
C ALA A 200 -5.34 11.04 6.05
N ASP A 201 -6.29 10.16 5.74
CA ASP A 201 -7.67 10.22 6.23
C ASP A 201 -7.99 8.96 7.03
N VAL A 202 -8.24 9.11 8.32
CA VAL A 202 -8.52 8.02 9.25
C VAL A 202 -9.95 8.13 9.74
N GLY A 203 -10.81 7.18 9.35
CA GLY A 203 -12.16 7.03 9.88
C GLY A 203 -12.14 6.47 11.31
N PHE A 204 -12.33 5.16 11.42
CA PHE A 204 -12.31 4.37 12.66
C PHE A 204 -11.11 3.41 12.77
N GLY A 205 -10.35 3.23 11.69
CA GLY A 205 -9.21 2.34 11.66
C GLY A 205 -7.90 2.99 12.12
N ASN A 206 -6.78 2.47 11.62
CA ASN A 206 -5.45 2.85 12.07
C ASN A 206 -4.52 3.17 10.90
N ILE A 207 -3.78 4.28 10.97
CA ILE A 207 -2.68 4.59 10.06
C ILE A 207 -1.38 4.73 10.84
N LEU A 208 -0.31 4.11 10.32
CA LEU A 208 1.07 4.40 10.70
C LEU A 208 1.79 5.05 9.52
N LEU A 209 2.39 6.22 9.74
CA LEU A 209 3.26 6.90 8.79
C LEU A 209 4.69 6.96 9.34
N ASP A 210 5.60 6.32 8.65
CA ASP A 210 7.01 6.26 9.03
C ASP A 210 7.84 7.33 8.31
N PHE A 211 8.07 8.46 8.99
CA PHE A 211 9.00 9.51 8.59
C PHE A 211 10.31 9.43 9.39
N SER A 212 10.67 8.26 9.93
CA SER A 212 11.84 8.12 10.80
C SER A 212 13.17 8.42 10.09
N ASP A 213 13.20 8.37 8.76
CA ASP A 213 14.34 8.77 7.96
C ASP A 213 14.16 10.16 7.33
N ARG A 214 15.28 10.88 7.17
CA ARG A 214 15.27 12.23 6.61
C ARG A 214 14.81 12.20 5.14
N PRO A 215 13.80 12.99 4.75
CA PRO A 215 13.39 13.09 3.35
C PRO A 215 14.43 13.87 2.53
N SER A 216 14.53 13.56 1.24
CA SER A 216 15.38 14.28 0.29
C SER A 216 14.76 15.61 -0.18
N ASN A 217 13.45 15.77 0.00
CA ASN A 217 12.67 16.95 -0.38
C ASN A 217 11.78 17.43 0.79
N SER A 218 11.36 18.70 0.78
CA SER A 218 10.32 19.19 1.69
C SER A 218 9.04 18.37 1.52
N ASN A 219 8.42 18.01 2.64
CA ASN A 219 7.17 17.25 2.64
C ASN A 219 6.13 17.95 3.51
N HIS A 220 4.95 18.10 2.94
CA HIS A 220 3.81 18.67 3.64
C HIS A 220 2.74 17.59 3.87
N VAL A 221 2.53 17.27 5.14
CA VAL A 221 1.63 16.21 5.59
C VAL A 221 0.32 16.85 6.05
N LYS A 222 -0.78 16.43 5.44
CA LYS A 222 -2.14 16.80 5.85
C LYS A 222 -2.85 15.57 6.39
N GLY A 223 -3.42 15.67 7.58
CA GLY A 223 -4.08 14.55 8.24
C GLY A 223 -5.46 14.92 8.76
N SER A 224 -6.43 14.03 8.59
CA SER A 224 -7.73 14.11 9.26
C SER A 224 -7.99 12.80 9.99
N VAL A 225 -8.31 12.91 11.28
CA VAL A 225 -8.58 11.76 12.14
C VAL A 225 -9.96 11.90 12.76
N GLY A 226 -10.86 11.01 12.35
CA GLY A 226 -12.21 10.87 12.87
C GLY A 226 -12.21 10.29 14.28
N ALA A 227 -12.47 8.99 14.40
CA ALA A 227 -12.49 8.24 15.65
C ALA A 227 -11.39 7.17 15.75
N GLY A 228 -10.58 7.03 14.71
CA GLY A 228 -9.46 6.08 14.64
C GLY A 228 -8.15 6.64 15.19
N ASN A 229 -7.05 6.01 14.81
CA ASN A 229 -5.71 6.34 15.30
C ASN A 229 -4.73 6.67 14.16
N LEU A 230 -3.97 7.74 14.33
CA LEU A 230 -2.84 8.08 13.48
C LEU A 230 -1.55 8.05 14.30
N VAL A 231 -0.60 7.21 13.90
CA VAL A 231 0.74 7.13 14.48
C VAL A 231 1.75 7.67 13.49
N ILE A 232 2.57 8.62 13.91
CA ILE A 232 3.62 9.24 13.10
C ILE A 232 4.97 8.97 13.78
N LEU A 233 5.88 8.33 13.05
CA LEU A 233 7.27 8.17 13.48
C LEU A 233 8.08 9.35 12.92
N LEU A 234 8.71 10.12 13.79
CA LEU A 234 9.48 11.30 13.44
C LEU A 234 10.96 10.96 13.19
N PRO A 235 11.64 11.74 12.34
CA PRO A 235 13.06 11.58 12.09
C PRO A 235 13.91 11.99 13.30
N GLY A 236 15.21 11.72 13.20
CA GLY A 236 16.19 12.18 14.19
C GLY A 236 16.20 13.71 14.39
N PRO A 237 16.81 14.20 15.48
CA PRO A 237 16.68 15.57 15.96
C PRO A 237 17.21 16.63 14.99
N GLU A 238 18.08 16.26 14.05
CA GLU A 238 18.67 17.15 13.02
C GLU A 238 17.71 17.49 11.87
N THR A 239 16.58 16.81 11.75
CA THR A 239 15.61 17.08 10.69
C THR A 239 14.57 18.08 11.18
N PRO A 240 14.41 19.26 10.57
CA PRO A 240 13.43 20.26 10.98
C PRO A 240 12.00 19.72 10.91
N VAL A 241 11.26 19.79 12.02
CA VAL A 241 9.87 19.34 12.11
C VAL A 241 9.00 20.44 12.71
N LYS A 242 7.88 20.73 12.04
CA LYS A 242 6.81 21.59 12.58
C LYS A 242 5.47 20.90 12.45
N VAL A 243 4.71 20.90 13.53
CA VAL A 243 3.39 20.27 13.62
C VAL A 243 2.38 21.31 14.07
N LYS A 244 1.29 21.44 13.31
CA LYS A 244 0.09 22.18 13.69
C LYS A 244 -1.05 21.19 13.85
N ILE A 245 -1.74 21.23 15.00
CA ILE A 245 -2.82 20.29 15.32
C ILE A 245 -4.06 21.08 15.71
N ASN A 246 -5.08 21.04 14.86
CA ASN A 246 -6.41 21.50 15.21
C ASN A 246 -7.16 20.34 15.88
N ASN A 247 -7.53 20.51 17.14
CA ASN A 247 -8.02 19.44 17.98
C ASN A 247 -9.38 19.75 18.60
N SER A 248 -10.18 18.70 18.85
CA SER A 248 -11.38 18.80 19.66
C SER A 248 -11.10 18.42 21.12
N TRP A 249 -11.95 18.86 22.05
CA TRP A 249 -11.85 18.53 23.48
C TRP A 249 -11.94 17.02 23.79
N LEU A 250 -12.45 16.21 22.85
CA LEU A 250 -12.64 14.77 23.01
C LEU A 250 -11.50 13.93 22.41
N CYS A 251 -10.52 14.56 21.76
CA CYS A 251 -9.40 13.82 21.17
C CYS A 251 -8.35 13.41 22.20
N SER A 252 -7.47 12.49 21.78
CA SER A 252 -6.23 12.18 22.50
C SER A 252 -5.01 12.57 21.67
N LEU A 253 -4.10 13.34 22.26
CA LEU A 253 -2.82 13.71 21.67
C LEU A 253 -1.69 13.17 22.54
N ASP A 254 -0.78 12.43 21.91
CA ASP A 254 0.42 11.90 22.54
C ASP A 254 1.63 12.44 21.76
N LEU A 255 2.34 13.39 22.38
CA LEU A 255 3.47 14.08 21.76
C LEU A 255 4.78 13.52 22.34
N CYS A 256 5.73 13.19 21.47
CA CYS A 256 7.07 12.82 21.87
C CYS A 256 7.84 14.02 22.46
N LYS A 257 8.95 13.73 23.16
CA LYS A 257 9.71 14.74 23.90
C LYS A 257 10.37 15.78 22.98
N SER A 258 10.69 15.42 21.74
CA SER A 258 11.35 16.30 20.78
C SER A 258 10.46 17.48 20.35
N LEU A 259 9.13 17.31 20.36
CA LEU A 259 8.18 18.36 20.00
C LEU A 259 7.90 19.29 21.18
N LYS A 260 8.35 20.55 21.06
CA LYS A 260 8.06 21.61 22.04
C LYS A 260 6.99 22.55 21.50
N ARG A 261 6.13 23.02 22.39
CA ARG A 261 5.11 24.01 22.03
C ARG A 261 5.77 25.34 21.71
N VAL A 262 5.54 25.86 20.51
CA VAL A 262 6.09 27.14 20.02
C VAL A 262 5.01 28.17 19.69
N GLY A 263 3.74 27.76 19.70
CA GLY A 263 2.61 28.65 19.48
C GLY A 263 1.29 27.98 19.85
N GLU A 264 0.18 28.66 19.54
CA GLU A 264 -1.14 28.06 19.67
C GLU A 264 -1.25 26.86 18.73
N ASN A 265 -1.55 25.69 19.31
CA ASN A 265 -1.72 24.44 18.58
C ASN A 265 -0.56 24.08 17.64
N THR A 266 0.63 24.63 17.94
CA THR A 266 1.82 24.52 17.09
C THR A 266 3.00 24.05 17.92
N PHE A 267 3.66 23.02 17.42
CA PHE A 267 4.79 22.35 18.03
C PHE A 267 5.93 22.27 17.01
N ALA A 268 7.17 22.32 17.48
CA ALA A 268 8.33 22.15 16.64
C ALA A 268 9.48 21.52 17.43
N ASN A 269 10.40 20.87 16.73
CA ASN A 269 11.66 20.42 17.33
C ASN A 269 12.71 21.54 17.30
N THR A 270 13.85 21.32 17.96
CA THR A 270 14.92 22.30 18.05
C THR A 270 15.60 22.61 16.71
N ALA A 271 15.57 21.67 15.76
CA ALA A 271 16.13 21.88 14.43
C ALA A 271 15.27 22.80 13.56
N PHE A 272 13.99 23.01 13.89
CA PHE A 272 13.13 23.90 13.13
C PHE A 272 13.50 25.38 13.37
N ALA A 273 14.32 25.94 12.47
CA ALA A 273 14.56 27.37 12.35
C ALA A 273 13.62 27.99 11.30
N ASN A 274 13.47 29.31 11.29
CA ASN A 274 12.48 30.04 10.45
C ASN A 274 12.65 29.88 8.92
N SER A 275 13.55 29.03 8.40
CA SER A 275 13.76 28.86 6.96
C SER A 275 14.56 27.60 6.62
N ASP A 276 13.95 26.41 6.69
CA ASP A 276 14.59 25.17 6.23
C ASP A 276 13.90 24.58 5.01
N ALA A 277 14.64 24.50 3.89
CA ALA A 277 14.16 24.01 2.59
C ALA A 277 13.69 22.54 2.58
N ASN A 278 13.96 21.78 3.65
CA ASN A 278 13.59 20.37 3.78
C ASN A 278 12.83 20.08 5.10
N ALA A 279 12.12 21.07 5.62
CA ALA A 279 11.29 20.86 6.81
C ALA A 279 10.15 19.88 6.53
N LEU A 280 9.90 19.00 7.50
CA LEU A 280 8.67 18.22 7.58
C LEU A 280 7.61 19.06 8.27
N THR A 281 6.54 19.35 7.55
CA THR A 281 5.43 20.15 8.09
C THR A 281 4.16 19.31 8.14
N PHE A 282 3.46 19.38 9.28
CA PHE A 282 2.24 18.63 9.51
C PHE A 282 1.10 19.59 9.83
N ASP A 283 0.00 19.50 9.08
CA ASP A 283 -1.28 20.15 9.38
C ASP A 283 -2.31 19.04 9.64
N LEU A 284 -2.65 18.83 10.91
CA LEU A 284 -3.48 17.72 11.36
C LEU A 284 -4.76 18.20 12.01
N ASP A 285 -5.88 17.58 11.65
CA ASP A 285 -7.18 17.73 12.30
C ASP A 285 -7.53 16.43 13.04
N VAL A 286 -7.95 16.54 14.31
CA VAL A 286 -8.47 15.38 15.06
C VAL A 286 -9.79 15.70 15.75
N SER A 287 -10.77 14.82 15.51
CA SER A 287 -12.09 14.86 16.13
C SER A 287 -12.10 14.07 17.44
N LEU A 288 -12.52 12.81 17.42
CA LEU A 288 -12.63 11.94 18.60
C LEU A 288 -11.43 10.99 18.77
N GLY A 289 -10.65 10.83 17.70
CA GLY A 289 -9.58 9.85 17.62
C GLY A 289 -8.30 10.25 18.36
N LYS A 290 -7.24 9.51 18.04
CA LYS A 290 -5.92 9.69 18.64
C LYS A 290 -4.86 10.01 17.60
N ILE A 291 -4.00 10.98 17.91
CA ILE A 291 -2.73 11.20 17.19
C ILE A 291 -1.58 10.91 18.15
N VAL A 292 -0.64 10.09 17.70
CA VAL A 292 0.58 9.73 18.44
C VAL A 292 1.81 10.08 17.61
N PHE A 293 2.71 10.85 18.19
CA PHE A 293 4.05 11.08 17.65
C PHE A 293 5.06 10.27 18.44
N LYS A 294 6.00 9.62 17.75
CA LYS A 294 7.12 8.89 18.36
C LYS A 294 8.43 9.31 17.71
N ASP A 295 9.48 9.45 18.50
CA ASP A 295 10.83 9.65 17.98
C ASP A 295 11.41 8.30 17.51
N LYS A 296 12.24 8.29 16.46
CA LYS A 296 12.94 7.07 15.99
C LYS A 296 13.71 6.32 17.10
N SER A 297 14.14 7.03 18.14
CA SER A 297 14.96 6.51 19.24
C SER A 297 14.17 5.95 20.44
N GLU A 298 12.82 5.99 20.41
CA GLU A 298 11.94 5.47 21.46
C GLU A 298 11.11 4.26 20.97
#